data_AF-A0A968JR55-F1
#
_entry.id   AF-A0A968JR55-F1
#
_cell.length_a   1.000
_cell.length_b   1.000
_cell.length_c   1.000
_cell.angle_alpha   90.00
_cell.angle_beta   90.00
_cell.angle_gamma   90.00
#
_symmetry.space_group_name_H-M   'P 1'
#
loop_
_entity.id
_entity.type
_entity.pdbx_description
1 polymer ?
#
loop_
_entity_poly.entity_id
_entity_poly.type
_entity_poly.pdbx_seq_one_letter_code
_entity_poly.pdbx_strand_id
1 'polypeptide(L)'
;MSIVSIGTGFYNPKHDAQKVLNKNLTGWAKELPNLFMYDANMINLTMLQYLSNSPTSSTIDSEIGDLSNDLLFGKPALHYLRYDVELEKQAIEKYGVTVTEKEVESMREMSNAENVQKLIDIGVAAAAYQIKETHFQDLHS
;
A
#
# COMPACT_ATOMS: atom_id res chain seq x y z
N MET A 1 -6.37 2.02 -22.06
CA MET A 1 -5.49 2.93 -21.31
C MET A 1 -5.11 2.23 -20.02
N SER A 2 -3.83 2.28 -19.67
CA SER A 2 -3.30 1.47 -18.58
C SER A 2 -2.45 2.29 -17.65
N ILE A 3 -2.58 2.04 -16.35
CA ILE A 3 -1.92 2.78 -15.29
C ILE A 3 -1.13 1.77 -14.45
N VAL A 4 0.16 2.01 -14.31
CA VAL A 4 1.03 1.24 -13.42
C VAL A 4 1.46 2.18 -12.29
N SER A 5 1.09 1.83 -11.07
CA SER A 5 1.47 2.54 -9.85
C SER A 5 2.50 1.72 -9.08
N ILE A 6 3.64 2.34 -8.79
CA ILE A 6 4.71 1.76 -7.97
C ILE A 6 4.84 2.63 -6.73
N GLY A 7 4.58 2.04 -5.57
CA GLY A 7 4.70 2.70 -4.28
C GLY A 7 6.06 2.47 -3.64
N THR A 8 6.36 3.27 -2.63
CA THR A 8 7.56 3.18 -1.80
C THR A 8 7.35 2.32 -0.56
N GLY A 9 6.19 1.70 -0.44
CA GLY A 9 5.70 1.06 0.77
C GLY A 9 4.75 1.97 1.55
N PHE A 10 3.87 1.34 2.32
CA PHE A 10 2.93 2.00 3.22
C PHE A 10 2.85 1.25 4.54
N TYR A 11 2.42 1.92 5.61
CA TYR A 11 2.08 1.27 6.87
C TYR A 11 0.60 1.47 7.14
N ASN A 12 -0.02 0.51 7.83
CA ASN A 12 -1.42 0.63 8.23
C ASN A 12 -1.49 1.29 9.63
N PRO A 13 -1.97 2.54 9.76
CA PRO A 13 -1.97 3.25 11.03
C PRO A 13 -2.94 2.61 12.03
N LYS A 14 -2.39 1.79 12.93
CA LYS A 14 -3.13 1.25 14.09
C LYS A 14 -3.09 2.26 15.23
N HIS A 15 -4.19 2.96 15.46
CA HIS A 15 -4.31 3.91 16.55
C HIS A 15 -5.05 3.32 17.75
N ASP A 16 -4.42 3.43 18.92
CA ASP A 16 -5.08 3.16 20.21
C ASP A 16 -6.04 4.32 20.54
N ALA A 17 -7.32 4.00 20.69
CA ALA A 17 -8.38 4.97 20.96
C ALA A 17 -8.08 5.84 22.19
N GLN A 18 -7.49 5.28 23.25
CA GLN A 18 -7.14 6.06 24.45
C GLN A 18 -5.98 7.03 24.20
N LYS A 19 -5.02 6.65 23.35
CA LYS A 19 -3.92 7.53 22.97
C LYS A 19 -4.39 8.67 22.07
N VAL A 20 -5.33 8.40 21.16
CA VAL A 20 -5.92 9.42 20.30
C VAL A 20 -6.69 10.46 21.11
N LEU A 21 -7.53 10.01 22.05
CA LEU A 21 -8.34 10.89 22.90
C LEU A 21 -7.50 11.82 23.79
N ASN A 22 -6.30 11.38 24.18
CA ASN A 22 -5.40 12.14 25.04
C ASN A 22 -4.34 12.97 24.28
N LYS A 23 -4.37 13.02 22.93
CA LYS A 23 -3.40 13.81 22.16
C LYS A 23 -3.67 15.31 22.27
N ASN A 24 -2.61 16.07 22.56
CA ASN A 24 -2.62 17.53 22.52
C ASN A 24 -2.42 18.05 21.07
N LEU A 25 -2.55 19.37 20.88
CA LEU A 25 -2.46 20.02 19.56
C LEU A 25 -1.16 19.68 18.80
N THR A 26 -0.03 19.62 19.50
CA THR A 26 1.28 19.32 18.90
C THR A 26 1.43 17.85 18.53
N GLY A 27 0.84 16.95 19.32
CA GLY A 27 0.73 15.53 18.98
C GLY A 27 -0.09 15.31 17.72
N TRP A 28 -1.22 16.01 17.57
CA TRP A 28 -2.03 15.98 16.36
C TRP A 28 -1.29 16.54 15.14
N ALA A 29 -0.60 17.68 15.29
CA ALA A 29 0.14 18.29 14.18
C ALA A 29 1.19 17.37 13.55
N LYS A 30 1.82 16.48 14.34
CA LYS A 30 2.79 15.49 13.83
C LYS A 30 2.16 14.33 13.08
N GLU A 31 0.90 14.01 13.36
CA GLU A 31 0.24 12.78 12.90
C GLU A 31 -0.65 13.01 11.69
N LEU A 32 -1.21 14.21 11.58
CA LEU A 32 -2.07 14.62 10.47
C LEU A 32 -1.44 14.39 9.09
N PRO A 33 -0.14 14.67 8.84
CA PRO A 33 0.46 14.39 7.53
C PRO A 33 0.37 12.91 7.14
N ASN A 34 0.65 12.01 8.09
CA ASN A 34 0.60 10.57 7.83
C ASN A 34 -0.84 10.08 7.61
N LEU A 35 -1.80 10.60 8.39
CA LEU A 35 -3.22 10.32 8.20
C LEU A 35 -3.70 10.77 6.81
N PHE A 36 -3.37 12.00 6.40
CA PHE A 36 -3.75 12.49 5.07
C PHE A 36 -3.08 11.71 3.94
N MET A 37 -1.81 11.30 4.11
CA MET A 37 -1.15 10.43 3.14
C MET A 37 -1.85 9.07 3.03
N TYR A 38 -2.23 8.47 4.15
CA TYR A 38 -2.98 7.21 4.18
C TYR A 38 -4.34 7.36 3.50
N ASP A 39 -5.12 8.37 3.87
CA ASP A 39 -6.45 8.62 3.29
C ASP A 39 -6.38 8.86 1.78
N ALA A 40 -5.41 9.67 1.33
CA ALA A 40 -5.20 9.89 -0.10
C ALA A 40 -4.80 8.61 -0.84
N ASN A 41 -3.97 7.77 -0.22
CA ASN A 41 -3.59 6.47 -0.77
C ASN A 41 -4.82 5.56 -0.93
N MET A 42 -5.65 5.46 0.11
CA MET A 42 -6.87 4.65 0.10
C MET A 42 -7.89 5.14 -0.91
N ILE A 43 -8.14 6.45 -1.00
CA ILE A 43 -9.07 7.01 -2.01
C ILE A 43 -8.58 6.68 -3.43
N ASN A 44 -7.29 6.85 -3.69
CA ASN A 44 -6.72 6.52 -5.00
C ASN A 44 -6.83 5.03 -5.31
N LEU A 45 -6.54 4.16 -4.33
CA LEU A 45 -6.68 2.71 -4.46
C LEU A 45 -8.12 2.33 -4.80
N THR A 46 -9.09 2.83 -4.03
CA THR A 46 -10.51 2.55 -4.19
C THR A 46 -11.01 2.99 -5.56
N MET A 47 -10.73 4.23 -5.98
CA MET A 47 -11.18 4.73 -7.28
C MET A 47 -10.59 3.94 -8.45
N LEU A 48 -9.29 3.64 -8.40
CA LEU A 48 -8.61 2.95 -9.50
C LEU A 48 -9.00 1.46 -9.56
N GLN A 49 -9.15 0.79 -8.42
CA GLN A 49 -9.69 -0.56 -8.38
C GLN A 49 -11.14 -0.58 -8.89
N TYR A 50 -11.99 0.34 -8.47
CA TYR A 50 -13.39 0.38 -8.90
C TYR A 50 -13.58 0.65 -10.42
N LEU A 51 -12.60 1.29 -11.05
CA LEU A 51 -12.58 1.57 -12.49
C LEU A 51 -11.90 0.47 -13.31
N SER A 52 -11.34 -0.57 -12.67
CA SER A 52 -10.50 -1.57 -13.32
C SER A 52 -10.86 -3.00 -12.89
N ASN A 53 -10.41 -3.98 -13.68
CA ASN A 53 -10.32 -5.36 -13.21
C ASN A 53 -8.84 -5.68 -13.00
N SER A 54 -8.31 -5.29 -11.84
CA SER A 54 -6.87 -5.35 -11.56
C SER A 54 -6.44 -6.75 -11.11
N PRO A 55 -5.44 -7.39 -11.75
CA PRO A 55 -4.87 -8.66 -11.27
C PRO A 55 -4.06 -8.49 -9.98
N THR A 56 -3.82 -7.26 -9.55
CA THR A 56 -3.09 -6.90 -8.33
C THR A 56 -4.00 -6.17 -7.33
N SER A 57 -5.31 -6.43 -7.37
CA SER A 57 -6.25 -5.82 -6.42
C SER A 57 -5.83 -6.14 -4.98
N SER A 58 -5.87 -5.11 -4.13
CA SER A 58 -5.61 -5.19 -2.71
C SER A 58 -6.91 -4.93 -1.95
N THR A 59 -7.05 -5.55 -0.78
CA THR A 59 -8.17 -5.26 0.11
C THR A 59 -8.07 -3.82 0.60
N ILE A 60 -9.14 -3.05 0.38
CA ILE A 60 -9.29 -1.67 0.85
C ILE A 60 -9.59 -1.68 2.35
N ASP A 61 -10.68 -2.35 2.74
CA ASP A 61 -11.05 -2.58 4.13
C ASP A 61 -12.00 -3.79 4.26
N SER A 62 -12.46 -4.05 5.48
CA SER A 62 -13.35 -5.18 5.78
C SER A 62 -14.78 -5.01 5.26
N GLU A 63 -15.22 -3.80 4.94
CA GLU A 63 -16.58 -3.49 4.47
C GLU A 63 -16.65 -3.52 2.94
N ILE A 64 -15.65 -2.93 2.27
CA ILE A 64 -15.55 -2.77 0.83
C ILE A 64 -14.87 -3.99 0.17
N GLY A 65 -13.96 -4.67 0.87
CA GLY A 65 -13.19 -5.76 0.28
C GLY A 65 -12.19 -5.25 -0.76
N ASP A 66 -12.08 -5.91 -1.92
CA ASP A 66 -11.10 -5.58 -2.97
C ASP A 66 -11.69 -4.99 -4.26
N LEU A 67 -13.03 -4.88 -4.35
CA LEU A 67 -13.79 -4.41 -5.52
C LEU A 67 -13.48 -5.15 -6.83
N SER A 68 -12.88 -6.35 -6.78
CA SER A 68 -12.47 -7.10 -7.97
C SER A 68 -13.62 -7.45 -8.92
N ASN A 69 -14.84 -7.55 -8.39
CA ASN A 69 -16.05 -7.87 -9.16
C ASN A 69 -17.05 -6.70 -9.26
N ASP A 70 -16.71 -5.56 -8.66
CA ASP A 70 -17.57 -4.37 -8.62
C ASP A 70 -17.00 -3.34 -9.57
N LEU A 71 -17.68 -3.13 -10.70
CA LEU A 71 -17.26 -2.19 -11.73
C LEU A 71 -18.27 -1.06 -11.85
N LEU A 72 -17.80 0.18 -11.73
CA LEU A 72 -18.66 1.38 -11.77
C LEU A 72 -19.56 1.46 -13.02
N PHE A 73 -19.07 0.97 -14.17
CA PHE A 73 -19.78 1.00 -15.45
C PHE A 73 -20.16 -0.38 -15.99
N GLY A 74 -20.08 -1.44 -15.16
CA GLY A 74 -20.30 -2.84 -15.58
C GLY A 74 -19.25 -3.42 -16.52
N LYS A 75 -18.24 -2.63 -16.91
CA LYS A 75 -17.03 -3.05 -17.64
C LYS A 75 -15.81 -2.24 -17.15
N PRO A 76 -14.59 -2.79 -17.22
CA PRO A 76 -13.39 -2.07 -16.84
C PRO A 76 -13.18 -0.84 -17.76
N ALA A 77 -12.97 0.32 -17.16
CA ALA A 77 -12.64 1.54 -17.89
C ALA A 77 -11.13 1.67 -18.16
N LEU A 78 -10.30 1.01 -17.33
CA LEU A 78 -8.85 1.01 -17.43
C LEU A 78 -8.24 -0.31 -16.93
N HIS A 79 -7.00 -0.56 -17.32
CA HIS A 79 -6.16 -1.62 -16.75
C HIS A 79 -5.25 -1.01 -15.67
N TYR A 80 -5.37 -1.46 -14.42
CA TYR A 80 -4.61 -0.92 -13.29
C TYR A 80 -3.71 -1.99 -12.70
N LEU A 81 -2.44 -1.65 -12.50
CA LEU A 81 -1.50 -2.45 -11.74
C LEU A 81 -0.95 -1.61 -10.59
N ARG A 82 -0.98 -2.16 -9.38
CA ARG A 82 -0.39 -1.54 -8.20
C ARG A 82 0.58 -2.49 -7.54
N TYR A 83 1.80 -2.01 -7.35
CA TYR A 83 2.82 -2.69 -6.56
C TYR A 83 3.21 -1.76 -5.42
N ASP A 84 2.77 -2.10 -4.21
CA ASP A 84 3.07 -1.35 -3.01
C ASP A 84 3.20 -2.32 -1.85
N VAL A 85 4.23 -2.14 -1.03
CA VAL A 85 4.57 -3.09 0.02
C VAL A 85 4.03 -2.60 1.35
N GLU A 86 3.20 -3.41 2.01
CA GLU A 86 2.84 -3.15 3.39
C GLU A 86 4.07 -3.37 4.29
N LEU A 87 4.55 -2.31 4.92
CA LEU A 87 5.70 -2.28 5.82
C LEU A 87 5.28 -2.74 7.22
N GLU A 88 4.70 -3.93 7.28
CA GLU A 88 4.35 -4.64 8.51
C GLU A 88 5.08 -5.98 8.50
N LYS A 89 5.53 -6.44 9.68
CA LYS A 89 6.39 -7.62 9.79
C LYS A 89 5.85 -8.84 9.04
N GLN A 90 4.58 -9.17 9.28
CA GLN A 90 3.93 -10.32 8.65
C GLN A 90 3.82 -10.20 7.13
N ALA A 91 3.69 -8.98 6.60
CA ALA A 91 3.61 -8.75 5.17
C ALA A 91 4.99 -8.89 4.52
N ILE A 92 6.04 -8.35 5.15
CA ILE A 92 7.42 -8.44 4.68
C ILE A 92 7.92 -9.89 4.71
N GLU A 93 7.61 -10.65 5.76
CA GLU A 93 8.04 -12.04 5.90
C GLU A 93 7.48 -12.96 4.82
N LYS A 94 6.34 -12.64 4.20
CA LYS A 94 5.79 -13.37 3.04
C LYS A 94 6.72 -13.35 1.83
N TYR A 95 7.57 -12.33 1.71
CA TYR A 95 8.55 -12.21 0.64
C TYR A 95 9.90 -12.86 0.99
N GLY A 96 9.99 -13.57 2.12
CA GLY A 96 11.21 -14.24 2.57
C GLY A 96 12.23 -13.31 3.23
N VAL A 97 11.86 -12.08 3.57
CA VAL A 97 12.73 -11.13 4.27
C VAL A 97 12.40 -11.14 5.76
N THR A 98 13.39 -11.44 6.60
CA THR A 98 13.24 -11.39 8.06
C THR A 98 13.48 -9.98 8.58
N VAL A 99 12.56 -9.50 9.42
CA VAL A 99 12.61 -8.21 10.10
C VAL A 99 12.13 -8.33 11.54
N THR A 100 12.70 -7.51 12.42
CA THR A 100 12.26 -7.32 13.79
C THR A 100 11.21 -6.21 13.88
N GLU A 101 10.41 -6.20 14.95
CA GLU A 101 9.42 -5.13 15.19
C GLU A 101 10.08 -3.75 15.24
N LYS A 102 11.30 -3.68 15.80
CA LYS A 102 12.06 -2.43 15.90
C LYS A 102 12.51 -1.91 14.52
N GLU A 103 12.92 -2.82 13.63
CA GLU A 103 13.25 -2.45 12.25
C GLU A 103 12.01 -1.95 11.50
N VAL A 104 10.87 -2.63 11.68
CA VAL A 104 9.59 -2.21 11.07
C VAL A 104 9.17 -0.83 11.56
N GLU A 105 9.24 -0.57 12.87
CA GLU A 105 8.92 0.74 13.44
C GLU A 105 9.86 1.83 12.91
N SER A 106 11.16 1.55 12.83
CA SER A 106 12.15 2.46 12.22
C SER A 106 11.80 2.79 10.77
N MET A 107 11.40 1.79 9.98
CA MET A 107 11.07 1.96 8.56
C MET A 107 9.84 2.82 8.29
N ARG A 108 8.95 3.03 9.29
CA ARG A 108 7.82 3.96 9.17
C ARG A 108 8.28 5.40 8.97
N GLU A 109 9.44 5.75 9.53
CA GLU A 109 10.09 7.02 9.27
C GLU A 109 10.82 6.96 7.93
N MET A 110 10.06 7.12 6.84
CA MET A 110 10.56 7.02 5.46
C MET A 110 11.64 8.07 5.11
N SER A 111 11.77 9.11 5.94
CA SER A 111 12.83 10.13 5.82
C SER A 111 14.17 9.70 6.40
N ASN A 112 14.22 8.58 7.14
CA ASN A 112 15.46 8.08 7.73
C ASN A 112 16.32 7.36 6.68
N ALA A 113 17.43 7.98 6.28
CA ALA A 113 18.37 7.45 5.30
C ALA A 113 18.98 6.09 5.70
N GLU A 114 19.06 5.78 6.99
CA GLU A 114 19.62 4.50 7.48
C GLU A 114 18.79 3.30 7.03
N ASN A 115 17.49 3.49 6.75
CA ASN A 115 16.59 2.41 6.35
C ASN A 115 16.58 2.15 4.83
N VAL A 116 17.17 3.03 4.02
CA VAL A 116 17.02 3.02 2.56
C VAL A 116 17.45 1.68 1.95
N GLN A 117 18.61 1.15 2.36
CA GLN A 117 19.10 -0.11 1.81
C GLN A 117 18.17 -1.28 2.15
N LYS A 118 17.67 -1.35 3.38
CA LYS A 118 16.74 -2.39 3.81
C LYS A 118 15.41 -2.31 3.06
N LEU A 119 14.91 -1.09 2.84
CA LEU A 119 13.70 -0.85 2.04
C LEU A 119 13.88 -1.27 0.58
N ILE A 120 15.07 -1.04 -0.01
CA ILE A 120 15.41 -1.52 -1.35
C ILE A 120 15.39 -3.05 -1.39
N ASP A 121 16.03 -3.71 -0.43
CA ASP A 121 16.10 -5.18 -0.37
C ASP A 121 14.69 -5.80 -0.27
N ILE A 122 13.83 -5.19 0.56
CA ILE A 122 12.40 -5.56 0.66
C ILE A 122 11.69 -5.36 -0.68
N GLY A 123 11.90 -4.21 -1.33
CA GLY A 123 11.31 -3.90 -2.63
C GLY A 123 11.71 -4.89 -3.72
N VAL A 124 12.98 -5.30 -3.77
CA VAL A 124 13.47 -6.31 -4.72
C VAL A 124 12.83 -7.68 -4.45
N ALA A 125 12.76 -8.09 -3.18
CA ALA A 125 12.13 -9.37 -2.81
C ALA A 125 10.62 -9.37 -3.14
N ALA A 126 9.92 -8.29 -2.83
CA ALA A 126 8.50 -8.14 -3.14
C ALA A 126 8.26 -8.12 -4.65
N ALA A 127 9.08 -7.41 -5.42
CA ALA A 127 8.98 -7.37 -6.88
C ALA A 127 9.11 -8.76 -7.51
N ALA A 128 10.09 -9.55 -7.05
CA ALA A 128 10.30 -10.92 -7.51
C ALA A 128 9.11 -11.85 -7.21
N TYR A 129 8.35 -11.57 -6.14
CA TYR A 129 7.18 -12.35 -5.76
C TYR A 129 5.88 -11.87 -6.44
N GLN A 130 5.67 -10.56 -6.53
CA GLN A 130 4.41 -9.95 -6.93
C GLN A 130 4.31 -9.71 -8.45
N ILE A 131 5.40 -9.38 -9.12
CA ILE A 131 5.37 -8.97 -10.53
C ILE A 131 5.42 -10.21 -11.42
N LYS A 132 4.38 -10.40 -12.23
CA LYS A 132 4.29 -11.49 -13.22
C LYS A 132 4.14 -10.90 -14.62
N GLU A 133 4.77 -11.51 -15.61
CA GLU A 133 4.63 -11.08 -17.01
C GLU A 133 3.17 -11.08 -17.47
N THR A 134 2.35 -12.00 -16.96
CA THR A 134 0.92 -12.09 -17.25
C THR A 134 0.13 -10.84 -16.85
N HIS A 135 0.62 -10.03 -15.90
CA HIS A 135 -0.04 -8.78 -15.50
C HIS A 135 0.00 -7.72 -16.61
N PHE A 136 0.92 -7.85 -17.55
CA PHE A 136 1.21 -6.85 -18.58
C PHE A 136 0.62 -7.23 -19.95
N GLN A 137 -0.02 -8.40 -20.09
CA GLN A 137 -0.48 -8.90 -21.39
C GLN A 137 -1.57 -8.04 -22.05
N ASP A 138 -2.41 -7.37 -21.26
CA ASP A 138 -3.47 -6.49 -21.75
C ASP A 138 -2.97 -5.10 -22.19
N LEU A 139 -1.67 -4.81 -22.07
CA LEU A 139 -1.07 -3.51 -22.43
C LEU A 139 -0.88 -3.30 -23.94
N HIS A 140 -1.07 -4.35 -24.75
CA HIS A 140 -0.80 -4.33 -26.19
C HIS A 140 -2.06 -4.22 -27.08
N SER A 141 -3.20 -3.87 -26.51
CA SER A 141 -4.46 -3.66 -27.25
C SER A 141 -4.78 -2.19 -27.51
#